data_AF-A0A9W5NMQ2-F1
#
_entry.id   AF-A0A9W5NMQ2-F1
#
_cell.length_a   1.000
_cell.length_b   1.000
_cell.length_c   1.000
_cell.angle_alpha   90.00
_cell.angle_beta   90.00
_cell.angle_gamma   90.00
#
_symmetry.space_group_name_H-M   'P 1'
#
loop_
_entity.id
_entity.type
_entity.pdbx_description
1 polymer ?
#
loop_
_entity_poly.entity_id
_entity_poly.type
_entity_poly.pdbx_seq_one_letter_code
_entity_poly.pdbx_strand_id
1 'polypeptide(L)' 'MEWVGSLLLYLIEGKLVKRFNNSVYLDSSSVTIPVKIFSKEYQVLDKIVEETNSTIEEFIVTVIRDKIINYQNTQ' A
#
# COMPACT_ATOMS: atom_id res chain seq x y z
N MET A 1 -3.72 -18.74 -4.89
CA MET A 1 -4.16 -18.00 -3.68
C MET A 1 -2.95 -17.69 -2.78
N GLU A 2 -1.79 -17.32 -3.36
CA GLU A 2 -0.50 -17.30 -2.64
C GLU A 2 0.11 -15.90 -2.49
N TRP A 3 -0.36 -14.89 -3.22
CA TRP A 3 0.28 -13.57 -3.23
C TRP A 3 0.00 -12.71 -1.99
N VAL A 4 -1.08 -13.00 -1.26
CA VAL A 4 -1.43 -12.28 -0.03
C VAL A 4 -0.61 -12.78 1.18
N GLY A 5 -0.13 -14.02 1.12
CA GLY A 5 0.66 -14.64 2.19
C GLY A 5 2.13 -14.23 2.23
N SER A 6 2.64 -13.55 1.19
CA SER A 6 4.06 -13.17 1.07
C SER A 6 4.40 -11.77 1.60
N LEU A 7 3.42 -11.05 2.16
CA LEU A 7 3.58 -9.69 2.70
C LEU A 7 4.26 -9.67 4.09
N LEU A 8 5.40 -10.35 4.21
CA LEU A 8 6.27 -10.33 5.38
C LEU A 8 7.06 -9.00 5.42
N LEU A 9 6.49 -8.02 6.14
CA LEU A 9 7.07 -7.10 7.14
C LEU A 9 6.25 -5.79 7.10
N TYR A 10 5.06 -5.83 7.70
CA TYR A 10 4.20 -4.65 7.77
C TYR A 10 4.73 -3.66 8.80
N LEU A 11 4.96 -2.42 8.39
CA LEU A 11 5.12 -1.32 9.34
C LEU A 11 3.71 -0.79 9.65
N ILE A 12 3.29 -0.96 10.91
CA ILE A 12 2.00 -0.49 11.39
C ILE A 12 2.22 0.92 11.96
N GLU A 13 1.69 1.93 11.27
CA GLU A 13 1.70 3.30 11.73
C GLU A 13 0.37 3.61 12.44
N GLY A 14 0.45 4.07 13.68
CA GLY A 14 -0.74 4.35 14.47
C GLY A 14 -0.47 5.27 15.64
N LYS A 15 -1.54 5.82 16.20
CA LYS A 15 -1.49 6.69 17.38
C LYS A 15 -1.72 5.85 18.63
N LEU A 16 -0.88 6.04 19.64
CA LEU A 16 -1.15 5.46 20.97
C LEU A 16 -2.30 6.23 21.62
N VAL A 17 -3.40 5.53 21.94
CA VAL A 17 -4.58 6.10 22.57
C VAL A 17 -4.78 5.45 23.94
N LYS A 18 -4.85 6.28 24.98
CA LYS A 18 -5.13 5.86 26.36
C LYS A 18 -6.63 5.82 26.61
N ARG A 19 -7.14 4.74 27.20
CA ARG A 19 -8.55 4.61 27.60
C ARG A 19 -8.73 4.79 29.12
N PHE A 20 -9.99 4.94 29.54
CA PHE A 20 -10.40 5.17 30.94
C PHE A 20 -9.97 4.06 31.92
N ASN A 21 -9.69 2.85 31.43
CA ASN A 21 -9.22 1.72 32.24
C ASN A 21 -7.68 1.63 32.33
N ASN A 22 -6.96 2.72 32.03
CA ASN A 22 -5.50 2.79 31.96
C ASN A 22 -4.83 1.86 30.92
N SER A 23 -5.60 1.23 30.03
CA SER A 23 -5.04 0.51 28.89
C SER A 23 -4.59 1.48 27.79
N VAL A 24 -3.55 1.09 27.06
CA VAL A 24 -3.04 1.81 25.88
C VAL A 24 -3.16 0.88 24.69
N TYR A 25 -3.77 1.37 23.61
CA TYR A 25 -3.88 0.64 22.35
C TYR A 25 -3.27 1.45 21.21
N LEU A 26 -2.78 0.74 20.20
CA LEU A 26 -2.37 1.31 18.93
C LEU A 26 -3.61 1.43 18.04
N ASP A 27 -4.08 2.65 17.81
CA ASP A 27 -5.11 2.94 16.82
C ASP A 27 -4.41 3.11 15.46
N SER A 28 -4.40 2.04 14.66
CA SER A 28 -3.72 1.98 13.36
C SER A 28 -4.74 2.13 12.23
N SER A 29 -4.63 3.20 11.46
CA SER A 29 -5.48 3.42 10.27
C SER A 29 -4.80 3.04 8.96
N SER A 30 -3.50 2.77 8.96
CA SER A 30 -2.72 2.47 7.76
C SER A 30 -1.73 1.33 7.98
N VAL A 31 -1.44 0.61 6.90
CA VAL A 31 -0.43 -0.44 6.86
C VAL A 31 0.54 -0.09 5.74
N THR A 32 1.82 0.09 6.07
CA THR A 32 2.86 0.39 5.10
C THR A 32 3.56 -0.88 4.65
N ILE A 33 3.66 -1.07 3.33
CA ILE A 33 4.31 -2.24 2.71
C ILE A 33 5.50 -1.74 1.89
N PRO A 34 6.72 -2.21 2.17
CA PRO A 34 7.88 -1.87 1.35
C PRO A 34 7.76 -2.54 -0.02
N VAL A 35 7.92 -1.75 -1.08
CA VAL A 35 7.95 -2.24 -2.47
C VAL A 35 9.36 -2.09 -3.01
N LYS A 36 9.93 -3.18 -3.55
CA LYS A 36 11.22 -3.15 -4.23
C LYS A 36 10.98 -2.93 -5.72
N ILE A 37 11.57 -1.88 -6.26
CA ILE A 37 11.50 -1.52 -7.69
C ILE A 37 12.93 -1.48 -8.23
N PHE A 38 13.19 -2.11 -9.37
CA PHE A 38 14.51 -2.01 -10.01
C PHE A 38 14.68 -0.67 -10.72
N SER A 39 15.91 -0.17 -10.85
CA SER A 39 16.19 1.16 -11.44
C SER A 39 15.55 1.38 -12.81
N LYS A 40 15.48 0.34 -13.67
CA LYS A 40 14.83 0.42 -14.97
C LYS A 40 13.31 0.61 -14.88
N GLU A 41 12.67 -0.03 -13.90
CA GLU A 41 11.22 0.08 -13.68
C GLU A 41 10.91 1.43 -13.04
N TYR A 42 11.77 1.89 -12.13
CA TYR A 42 11.64 3.21 -11.53
C TYR A 42 11.67 4.32 -12.60
N GLN A 43 12.63 4.31 -13.52
CA GLN A 43 12.70 5.30 -14.61
C GLN A 43 11.43 5.32 -15.48
N VAL A 44 10.85 4.15 -15.74
CA VAL A 44 9.60 4.04 -16.50
C VAL A 44 8.42 4.60 -15.71
N LEU A 45 8.32 4.24 -14.43
CA LEU A 45 7.26 4.73 -13.54
C LEU A 45 7.35 6.24 -13.33
N ASP A 46 8.55 6.77 -13.12
CA ASP A 46 8.83 8.19 -12.92
C ASP A 46 8.31 9.01 -14.11
N LYS A 47 8.63 8.57 -15.33
CA LYS A 47 8.12 9.21 -16.56
C LYS A 47 6.60 9.17 -16.66
N ILE A 48 5.98 8.03 -16.33
CA ILE A 48 4.52 7.90 -16.38
C ILE A 48 3.88 8.90 -15.41
N VAL A 49 4.37 8.96 -14.16
CA VAL A 49 3.75 9.80 -13.14
C VAL A 49 3.99 11.29 -13.38
N GLU A 50 5.11 11.65 -14.02
CA GLU A 50 5.32 13.01 -14.56
C GLU A 50 4.29 13.35 -15.64
N GLU A 51 4.07 12.46 -16.62
CA GLU A 51 3.10 12.68 -17.71
C GLU A 51 1.65 12.73 -17.21
N THR A 52 1.32 12.00 -16.14
CA THR A 52 -0.04 11.95 -15.56
C THR A 52 -0.25 12.92 -14.40
N ASN A 53 0.77 13.71 -14.03
CA ASN A 53 0.74 14.61 -12.87
C ASN A 53 0.26 13.90 -11.59
N SER A 54 0.87 12.76 -11.29
CA SER A 54 0.60 11.93 -10.11
C SER A 54 1.91 11.55 -9.41
N THR A 55 1.81 10.75 -8.36
CA THR A 55 2.96 10.15 -7.67
C THR A 55 3.06 8.64 -7.97
N ILE A 56 4.24 8.06 -7.73
CA ILE A 56 4.46 6.61 -7.83
C ILE A 56 3.54 5.84 -6.87
N GLU A 57 3.31 6.37 -5.68
CA GLU A 57 2.40 5.76 -4.70
C GLU A 57 0.95 5.73 -5.21
N GLU A 58 0.43 6.87 -5.68
CA GLU A 58 -0.92 6.95 -6.25
C GLU A 58 -1.10 6.02 -7.46
N PHE A 59 -0.07 5.94 -8.31
CA PHE A 59 -0.06 5.01 -9.43
C PHE A 59 -0.17 3.55 -8.96
N ILE A 60 0.67 3.13 -8.02
CA ILE A 60 0.65 1.77 -7.46
C ILE A 60 -0.71 1.46 -6.81
N VAL A 61 -1.25 2.38 -6.01
CA VAL A 61 -2.56 2.23 -5.36
C VAL A 61 -3.66 2.03 -6.41
N THR A 62 -3.65 2.83 -7.47
CA THR A 62 -4.64 2.74 -8.55
C THR A 62 -4.57 1.39 -9.25
N VAL A 63 -3.37 0.95 -9.65
CA VAL A 63 -3.19 -0.33 -10.34
C VAL A 63 -3.59 -1.53 -9.47
N ILE A 64 -3.27 -1.51 -8.17
CA ILE A 64 -3.68 -2.56 -7.23
C ILE A 64 -5.21 -2.59 -7.11
N ARG A 65 -5.85 -1.43 -6.96
CA ARG A 65 -7.31 -1.32 -6.85
C ARG A 65 -7.99 -1.85 -8.11
N ASP A 66 -7.52 -1.47 -9.29
CA ASP A 66 -8.06 -1.95 -10.56
C ASP A 66 -7.94 -3.47 -10.69
N LYS A 67 -6.81 -4.04 -10.26
CA LYS A 67 -6.60 -5.49 -10.28
C LYS A 67 -7.54 -6.23 -9.32
N ILE A 68 -7.80 -5.67 -8.14
CA ILE A 68 -8.78 -6.22 -7.18
C ILE A 68 -10.19 -6.18 -7.77
N ILE A 69 -10.60 -5.04 -8.34
CA ILE A 69 -11.93 -4.88 -8.95
C ILE A 69 -12.12 -5.86 -10.10
N ASN A 70 -11.12 -5.96 -10.99
CA ASN A 70 -11.17 -6.90 -12.12
C ASN A 70 -11.25 -8.37 -11.64
N TYR A 71 -10.53 -8.72 -10.57
CA TYR A 71 -10.62 -10.05 -9.97
C TYR A 71 -12.02 -10.32 -9.40
N GLN A 72 -12.63 -9.35 -8.70
CA GLN A 72 -13.98 -9.48 -8.14
C GLN A 72 -15.05 -9.62 -9.23
N ASN A 73 -14.89 -8.94 -10.36
CA ASN A 73 -15.85 -8.98 -11.47
C ASN A 73 -15.74 -10.23 -12.36
N THR A 74 -14.68 -11.04 -12.20
CA THR A 74 -14.43 -12.25 -12.99
C THR A 74 -14.66 -13.55 -12.20
N GLN A 75 -15.08 -13.44 -10.92
CA GLN A 75 -15.58 -14.52 -10.07
C GLN A 75 -17.12 -14.50 -10.07
#